data_AF-A0A8S9RQ11-F1
#
_entry.id   AF-A0A8S9RQ11-F1
#
_cell.length_a   1.000
_cell.length_b   1.000
_cell.length_c   1.000
_cell.angle_alpha   90.00
_cell.angle_beta   90.00
_cell.angle_gamma   90.00
#
_symmetry.space_group_name_H-M   'P 1'
#
loop_
_entity.id
_entity.type
_entity.pdbx_description
1 polymer ?
#
loop_
_entity_poly.entity_id
_entity_poly.type
_entity_poly.pdbx_seq_one_letter_code
_entity_poly.pdbx_strand_id
1 'polypeptide(L)'
;MDQFMMGNGNLVRTLIHTDVTKYLSFKAVDGSYVFVKGKVQKVPVTPMEAMKSNLMGIFEKRRAGKFFGYLALRVVNHLDGMKFGLDDNTIDFIGHAIALHTNDQHLHQPALDTVMRMKAFARLSAVYGGTYMLNKPDCTVEFDEEGKVTGVTSEGETAKCKKVVCDPSYLPNKVNKIGRVARAIAIMSHPIPNTNDSHSVQVIIPQKQLARKSDMYVFCCSYSHNVAPKGKFIAFVSTDAETDNPQTELKAGIDLLGPVDEIFFDIYDATTHFETTVADVLNMYTLITGKQLDLSVDLSAASAAEE
;
A
#
# COMPACT_ATOMS: atom_id res chain seq x y z
N MET A 1 -3.88 5.14 -7.98
CA MET A 1 -3.68 5.70 -6.62
C MET A 1 -2.20 5.65 -6.33
N ASP A 2 -1.62 6.69 -5.74
CA ASP A 2 -0.17 6.83 -5.62
C ASP A 2 0.29 6.14 -4.33
N GLN A 3 0.82 4.93 -4.47
CA GLN A 3 0.93 3.94 -3.40
C GLN A 3 2.38 3.49 -3.19
N PHE A 4 2.75 3.27 -1.93
CA PHE A 4 4.03 2.66 -1.58
C PHE A 4 4.00 1.14 -1.67
N MET A 5 5.17 0.57 -1.96
CA MET A 5 5.45 -0.86 -1.83
C MET A 5 6.04 -1.13 -0.44
N MET A 6 5.38 -1.93 0.39
CA MET A 6 6.02 -2.50 1.59
C MET A 6 7.27 -3.29 1.15
N GLY A 7 8.42 -3.08 1.80
CA GLY A 7 9.73 -3.60 1.35
C GLY A 7 9.89 -5.12 1.24
N ASN A 8 8.90 -5.89 1.69
CA ASN A 8 8.72 -7.34 1.47
C ASN A 8 7.23 -7.71 1.63
N GLY A 9 6.34 -6.77 1.27
CA GLY A 9 4.95 -7.08 0.97
C GLY A 9 4.89 -8.13 -0.13
N ASN A 10 3.77 -8.84 -0.24
CA ASN A 10 3.63 -9.84 -1.29
C ASN A 10 3.86 -9.24 -2.68
N LEU A 11 3.56 -7.95 -2.91
CA LEU A 11 3.92 -7.23 -4.15
C LEU A 11 5.41 -7.23 -4.44
N VAL A 12 6.21 -6.84 -3.44
CA VAL A 12 7.67 -6.88 -3.60
C VAL A 12 8.09 -8.33 -3.82
N ARG A 13 7.58 -9.32 -3.07
CA ARG A 13 7.84 -10.76 -3.29
C ARG A 13 7.43 -11.28 -4.68
N THR A 14 6.42 -10.71 -5.31
CA THR A 14 6.03 -11.04 -6.69
C THR A 14 6.96 -10.38 -7.71
N LEU A 15 7.30 -9.10 -7.56
CA LEU A 15 8.29 -8.40 -8.42
C LEU A 15 9.69 -9.04 -8.32
N ILE A 16 10.00 -9.55 -7.13
CA ILE A 16 11.11 -10.44 -6.76
C ILE A 16 11.04 -11.72 -7.58
N HIS A 17 9.98 -12.53 -7.41
CA HIS A 17 9.74 -13.80 -8.09
C HIS A 17 9.38 -13.63 -9.58
N THR A 18 9.65 -12.44 -10.14
CA THR A 18 9.57 -12.12 -11.56
C THR A 18 10.71 -11.20 -12.04
N ASP A 19 11.84 -11.03 -11.28
CA ASP A 19 12.91 -10.00 -11.42
C ASP A 19 12.49 -8.70 -12.16
N VAL A 20 11.27 -8.20 -11.99
CA VAL A 20 10.93 -6.86 -12.52
C VAL A 20 11.81 -5.81 -11.80
N THR A 21 12.29 -6.16 -10.60
CA THR A 21 13.34 -5.50 -9.84
C THR A 21 14.67 -5.29 -10.58
N LYS A 22 15.01 -6.05 -11.65
CA LYS A 22 16.20 -5.77 -12.49
C LYS A 22 16.05 -4.51 -13.36
N TYR A 23 14.81 -4.06 -13.56
CA TYR A 23 14.48 -2.89 -14.38
C TYR A 23 13.93 -1.71 -13.55
N LEU A 24 13.86 -1.86 -12.22
CA LEU A 24 13.32 -0.86 -11.30
C LEU A 24 14.35 -0.48 -10.24
N SER A 25 14.62 0.81 -10.10
CA SER A 25 15.40 1.34 -8.97
C SER A 25 14.45 1.72 -7.84
N PHE A 26 14.55 1.03 -6.70
CA PHE A 26 13.75 1.33 -5.51
C PHE A 26 14.53 2.27 -4.59
N LYS A 27 13.92 3.39 -4.20
CA LYS A 27 14.39 4.25 -3.13
C LYS A 27 13.47 4.08 -1.90
N ALA A 28 14.08 4.00 -0.71
CA ALA A 28 13.35 3.97 0.55
C ALA A 28 12.66 5.33 0.83
N VAL A 29 11.50 5.27 1.49
CA VAL A 29 10.78 6.46 1.97
C VAL A 29 11.54 7.04 3.17
N ASP A 30 11.75 8.36 3.22
CA ASP A 30 12.55 8.96 4.30
C ASP A 30 11.83 8.87 5.67
N GLY A 31 10.49 8.78 5.70
CA GLY A 31 9.75 8.46 6.92
C GLY A 31 8.26 8.10 6.74
N SER A 32 7.75 7.29 7.68
CA SER A 32 6.31 7.07 7.90
C SER A 32 5.86 7.77 9.19
N TYR A 33 4.74 8.44 9.11
CA TYR A 33 4.16 9.27 10.17
C TYR A 33 2.67 8.94 10.34
N VAL A 34 2.15 9.19 11.54
CA VAL A 34 0.73 9.08 11.86
C VAL A 34 0.26 10.41 12.45
N PHE A 35 -0.94 10.85 12.07
CA PHE A 35 -1.59 12.00 12.68
C PHE A 35 -2.38 11.54 13.91
N VAL A 36 -2.06 12.10 15.07
CA VAL A 36 -2.75 11.82 16.34
C VAL A 36 -2.98 13.12 17.08
N LYS A 37 -4.23 13.37 17.53
CA LYS A 37 -4.59 14.49 18.41
C LYS A 37 -4.09 15.86 17.90
N GLY A 38 -4.27 16.10 16.59
CA GLY A 38 -3.88 17.36 15.94
C GLY A 38 -2.42 17.46 15.50
N LYS A 39 -1.62 16.38 15.59
CA LYS A 39 -0.17 16.42 15.31
C LYS A 39 0.30 15.24 14.47
N VAL A 40 1.14 15.53 13.49
CA VAL A 40 1.92 14.53 12.75
C VAL A 40 3.08 14.04 13.63
N GLN A 41 3.22 12.73 13.81
CA GLN A 41 4.24 12.10 14.66
C GLN A 41 4.87 10.90 13.95
N LYS A 42 6.19 10.71 14.04
CA LYS A 42 6.87 9.58 13.37
C LYS A 42 6.41 8.24 13.96
N VAL A 43 6.05 7.29 13.10
CA VAL A 43 5.72 5.91 13.49
C VAL A 43 7.01 5.20 13.93
N PRO A 44 7.07 4.60 15.14
CA PRO A 44 8.24 3.85 15.58
C PRO A 44 8.25 2.47 14.93
N VAL A 45 9.30 2.15 14.17
CA VAL A 45 9.49 0.83 13.53
C VAL A 45 10.53 -0.04 14.26
N THR A 46 11.15 0.49 15.32
CA THR A 46 12.09 -0.23 16.18
C THR A 46 11.77 -0.07 17.67
N PRO A 47 12.18 -1.01 18.55
CA PRO A 47 12.04 -0.84 20.01
C PRO A 47 12.72 0.43 20.56
N MET A 48 13.84 0.87 19.98
CA MET A 48 14.50 2.11 20.40
C MET A 48 13.68 3.35 20.03
N GLU A 49 13.08 3.37 18.84
CA GLU A 49 12.14 4.45 18.47
C GLU A 49 10.87 4.40 19.32
N ALA A 50 10.31 3.23 19.62
CA ALA A 50 9.14 3.10 20.48
C ALA A 50 9.39 3.69 21.89
N MET A 51 10.58 3.49 22.45
CA MET A 51 11.01 4.09 23.72
C MET A 51 11.22 5.61 23.64
N LYS A 52 11.51 6.17 22.46
CA LYS A 52 11.68 7.62 22.24
C LYS A 52 10.37 8.31 21.81
N SER A 53 9.47 7.62 21.10
CA SER A 53 8.28 8.18 20.44
C SER A 53 7.36 8.95 21.39
N ASN A 54 6.78 10.05 20.92
CA ASN A 54 5.83 10.89 21.66
C ASN A 54 4.37 10.48 21.44
N LEU A 55 4.11 9.31 20.83
CA LEU A 55 2.75 8.74 20.69
C LEU A 55 2.23 8.12 21.99
N MET A 56 3.13 7.74 22.90
CA MET A 56 2.84 6.82 24.03
C MET A 56 3.36 7.37 25.36
N GLY A 57 2.62 7.12 26.44
CA GLY A 57 3.08 7.36 27.82
C GLY A 57 4.20 6.40 28.24
N ILE A 58 5.01 6.75 29.26
CA ILE A 58 6.22 6.01 29.65
C ILE A 58 5.98 4.51 29.91
N PHE A 59 4.84 4.15 30.53
CA PHE A 59 4.47 2.75 30.75
C PHE A 59 4.02 2.04 29.46
N GLU A 60 3.36 2.76 28.55
CA GLU A 60 2.91 2.23 27.28
C GLU A 60 4.08 1.96 26.33
N LYS A 61 5.07 2.86 26.26
CA LYS A 61 6.32 2.64 25.51
C LYS A 61 7.00 1.31 25.89
N ARG A 62 6.92 0.92 27.17
CA ARG A 62 7.46 -0.36 27.68
C ARG A 62 6.61 -1.57 27.28
N ARG A 63 5.30 -1.42 27.06
CA ARG A 63 4.41 -2.48 26.54
C ARG A 63 4.60 -2.64 25.03
N ALA A 64 4.55 -1.55 24.28
CA ALA A 64 4.84 -1.53 22.84
C ALA A 64 6.25 -2.07 22.52
N GLY A 65 7.28 -1.67 23.29
CA GLY A 65 8.64 -2.19 23.13
C GLY A 65 8.74 -3.71 23.33
N LYS A 66 7.98 -4.29 24.26
CA LYS A 66 7.87 -5.76 24.42
C LYS A 66 7.14 -6.41 23.24
N PHE A 67 6.09 -5.79 22.72
CA PHE A 67 5.34 -6.27 21.56
C PHE A 67 6.20 -6.28 20.27
N PHE A 68 6.91 -5.18 19.97
CA PHE A 68 7.86 -5.14 18.85
C PHE A 68 9.01 -6.15 19.02
N GLY A 69 9.52 -6.32 20.24
CA GLY A 69 10.52 -7.37 20.54
C GLY A 69 9.99 -8.79 20.32
N TYR A 70 8.73 -9.06 20.65
CA TYR A 70 8.07 -10.35 20.37
C TYR A 70 7.90 -10.58 18.86
N LEU A 71 7.47 -9.57 18.10
CA LEU A 71 7.31 -9.66 16.65
C LEU A 71 8.63 -9.99 15.93
N ALA A 72 9.73 -9.37 16.36
CA ALA A 72 11.06 -9.54 15.75
C ALA A 72 11.72 -10.90 16.01
N LEU A 73 11.32 -11.65 17.03
CA LEU A 73 12.08 -12.80 17.56
C LEU A 73 11.49 -14.19 17.27
N ARG A 74 10.34 -14.31 16.57
CA ARG A 74 9.69 -15.61 16.35
C ARG A 74 9.04 -15.77 14.96
N VAL A 75 9.17 -16.97 14.40
CA VAL A 75 8.14 -17.56 13.53
C VAL A 75 6.94 -17.85 14.43
N VAL A 76 5.75 -17.37 14.08
CA VAL A 76 4.57 -17.45 14.97
C VAL A 76 3.44 -18.21 14.30
N ASN A 77 3.27 -19.47 14.70
CA ASN A 77 2.21 -20.35 14.20
C ASN A 77 0.88 -20.15 14.96
N HIS A 78 0.93 -19.60 16.19
CA HIS A 78 -0.25 -19.25 16.99
C HIS A 78 -0.07 -17.89 17.65
N LEU A 79 -1.02 -16.98 17.42
CA LEU A 79 -1.00 -15.61 17.92
C LEU A 79 -2.06 -15.40 19.01
N ASP A 80 -1.59 -15.40 20.26
CA ASP A 80 -2.28 -14.75 21.38
C ASP A 80 -2.23 -13.23 21.17
N GLY A 81 -3.09 -12.71 20.30
CA GLY A 81 -3.35 -11.28 20.18
C GLY A 81 -3.80 -10.67 21.52
N MET A 82 -3.62 -9.36 21.68
CA MET A 82 -4.12 -8.55 22.80
C MET A 82 -3.57 -8.85 24.22
N LYS A 83 -2.82 -9.94 24.48
CA LYS A 83 -2.21 -10.23 25.81
C LYS A 83 -1.14 -9.23 26.30
N PHE A 84 -0.80 -8.20 25.51
CA PHE A 84 0.19 -7.18 25.87
C PHE A 84 -0.39 -5.97 26.63
N GLY A 85 -1.72 -5.80 26.69
CA GLY A 85 -2.37 -4.71 27.43
C GLY A 85 -2.02 -3.31 26.90
N LEU A 86 -1.93 -3.17 25.59
CA LEU A 86 -1.74 -1.89 24.89
C LEU A 86 -3.01 -1.03 24.99
N ASP A 87 -2.87 0.29 24.95
CA ASP A 87 -4.01 1.21 24.93
C ASP A 87 -4.56 1.45 23.52
N ASP A 88 -5.80 1.94 23.43
CA ASP A 88 -6.53 2.09 22.17
C ASP A 88 -5.79 2.94 21.13
N ASN A 89 -5.04 3.98 21.55
CA ASN A 89 -4.27 4.82 20.63
C ASN A 89 -3.06 4.05 20.05
N THR A 90 -2.49 3.16 20.86
CA THR A 90 -1.38 2.30 20.43
C THR A 90 -1.87 1.20 19.50
N ILE A 91 -3.06 0.64 19.76
CA ILE A 91 -3.72 -0.30 18.84
C ILE A 91 -4.04 0.42 17.51
N ASP A 92 -4.59 1.64 17.56
CA ASP A 92 -4.90 2.50 16.41
C ASP A 92 -3.67 2.69 15.52
N PHE A 93 -2.54 3.21 16.03
CA PHE A 93 -1.36 3.42 15.17
C PHE A 93 -0.68 2.10 14.74
N ILE A 94 -0.80 1.00 15.50
CA ILE A 94 -0.25 -0.29 15.08
C ILE A 94 -1.06 -0.89 13.92
N GLY A 95 -2.38 -0.94 14.04
CA GLY A 95 -3.27 -1.48 13.01
C GLY A 95 -3.23 -0.65 11.73
N HIS A 96 -3.38 0.67 11.86
CA HIS A 96 -3.49 1.58 10.72
C HIS A 96 -2.13 1.99 10.15
N ALA A 97 -1.12 2.27 10.98
CA ALA A 97 0.15 2.85 10.51
C ALA A 97 1.36 1.88 10.46
N ILE A 98 1.19 0.62 10.88
CA ILE A 98 2.22 -0.43 10.74
C ILE A 98 1.69 -1.67 10.01
N ALA A 99 0.45 -2.10 10.27
CA ALA A 99 -0.21 -3.18 9.54
C ALA A 99 -1.03 -2.70 8.31
N LEU A 100 -1.14 -1.39 8.09
CA LEU A 100 -1.83 -0.73 6.96
C LEU A 100 -3.29 -1.16 6.73
N HIS A 101 -4.01 -1.49 7.81
CA HIS A 101 -5.47 -1.66 7.74
C HIS A 101 -6.16 -0.30 7.48
N THR A 102 -7.14 -0.27 6.57
CA THR A 102 -7.85 0.96 6.19
C THR A 102 -9.00 1.33 7.13
N ASN A 103 -9.39 0.40 8.02
CA ASN A 103 -10.47 0.55 9.00
C ASN A 103 -10.38 -0.50 10.13
N ASP A 104 -11.19 -0.31 11.18
CA ASP A 104 -11.23 -1.16 12.39
C ASP A 104 -11.68 -2.63 12.22
N GLN A 105 -12.20 -3.07 11.06
CA GLN A 105 -12.72 -4.45 10.91
C GLN A 105 -11.69 -5.53 11.23
N HIS A 106 -10.40 -5.22 11.08
CA HIS A 106 -9.29 -6.10 11.43
C HIS A 106 -9.26 -6.52 12.92
N LEU A 107 -9.85 -5.73 13.82
CA LEU A 107 -9.96 -6.04 15.26
C LEU A 107 -10.92 -7.20 15.55
N HIS A 108 -11.76 -7.57 14.57
CA HIS A 108 -12.69 -8.70 14.65
C HIS A 108 -12.22 -9.92 13.83
N GLN A 109 -11.01 -9.87 13.26
CA GLN A 109 -10.44 -10.92 12.42
C GLN A 109 -9.27 -11.66 13.11
N PRO A 110 -8.90 -12.87 12.66
CA PRO A 110 -7.73 -13.58 13.19
C PRO A 110 -6.44 -12.77 13.00
N ALA A 111 -5.72 -12.50 14.11
CA ALA A 111 -4.55 -11.62 14.15
C ALA A 111 -3.34 -12.06 13.27
N LEU A 112 -3.42 -13.23 12.62
CA LEU A 112 -2.39 -13.73 11.72
C LEU A 112 -2.17 -12.82 10.51
N ASP A 113 -3.24 -12.28 9.90
CA ASP A 113 -3.13 -11.38 8.76
C ASP A 113 -2.35 -10.11 9.14
N THR A 114 -2.84 -9.38 10.16
CA THR A 114 -2.18 -8.21 10.75
C THR A 114 -0.69 -8.44 11.04
N VAL A 115 -0.33 -9.57 11.66
CA VAL A 115 1.07 -9.86 12.01
C VAL A 115 1.91 -10.28 10.79
N MET A 116 1.32 -10.89 9.76
CA MET A 116 2.02 -11.14 8.50
C MET A 116 2.33 -9.83 7.77
N ARG A 117 1.37 -8.88 7.71
CA ARG A 117 1.59 -7.52 7.17
C ARG A 117 2.72 -6.80 7.91
N MET A 118 2.69 -6.78 9.24
CA MET A 118 3.76 -6.20 10.07
C MET A 118 5.14 -6.84 9.87
N LYS A 119 5.22 -8.09 9.38
CA LYS A 119 6.49 -8.80 9.11
C LYS A 119 6.96 -8.67 7.66
N ALA A 120 6.21 -8.01 6.80
CA ALA A 120 6.47 -7.90 5.38
C ALA A 120 7.53 -6.83 5.02
N PHE A 121 8.73 -6.89 5.66
CA PHE A 121 9.75 -5.81 5.55
C PHE A 121 11.19 -6.11 4.97
N ALA A 122 11.60 -7.33 4.55
CA ALA A 122 12.89 -7.55 3.82
C ALA A 122 13.01 -8.67 2.69
N ARG A 123 13.51 -8.27 1.48
CA ARG A 123 14.40 -8.96 0.44
C ARG A 123 13.94 -10.07 -0.59
N LEU A 124 14.82 -10.41 -1.59
CA LEU A 124 14.60 -10.82 -3.05
C LEU A 124 15.09 -12.26 -3.51
N SER A 125 14.98 -12.88 -4.73
CA SER A 125 14.58 -12.61 -6.18
C SER A 125 13.75 -13.81 -6.83
N ALA A 126 13.57 -14.20 -8.13
CA ALA A 126 14.07 -13.85 -9.51
C ALA A 126 13.08 -14.11 -10.74
N VAL A 127 13.47 -13.86 -12.04
CA VAL A 127 12.65 -13.68 -13.31
C VAL A 127 12.04 -14.89 -14.02
N TYR A 128 10.95 -14.63 -14.76
CA TYR A 128 10.63 -15.28 -16.06
C TYR A 128 10.11 -14.26 -17.10
N GLY A 129 10.45 -14.45 -18.39
CA GLY A 129 10.20 -13.47 -19.45
C GLY A 129 8.92 -13.71 -20.27
N GLY A 130 8.22 -12.64 -20.62
CA GLY A 130 7.06 -12.62 -21.53
C GLY A 130 7.14 -11.51 -22.57
N THR A 131 6.34 -11.61 -23.62
CA THR A 131 6.26 -10.60 -24.69
C THR A 131 5.16 -9.58 -24.37
N TYR A 132 5.50 -8.30 -24.41
CA TYR A 132 4.57 -7.19 -24.15
C TYR A 132 4.24 -6.46 -25.45
N MET A 133 2.95 -6.09 -25.62
CA MET A 133 2.48 -5.24 -26.70
C MET A 133 1.84 -4.00 -26.07
N LEU A 134 2.31 -2.82 -26.46
CA LEU A 134 1.81 -1.52 -25.99
C LEU A 134 1.18 -0.76 -27.15
N ASN A 135 0.22 0.12 -26.86
CA ASN A 135 -0.48 0.94 -27.86
C ASN A 135 -1.21 0.12 -28.96
N LYS A 136 -1.79 -1.03 -28.59
CA LYS A 136 -2.85 -1.70 -29.37
C LYS A 136 -4.22 -1.14 -28.90
N PRO A 137 -4.96 -0.40 -29.74
CA PRO A 137 -6.27 0.16 -29.38
C PRO A 137 -7.40 -0.88 -29.45
N ASP A 138 -8.57 -0.54 -28.93
CA ASP A 138 -9.85 -1.26 -29.15
C ASP A 138 -9.83 -2.77 -28.84
N CYS A 139 -8.99 -3.17 -27.87
CA CYS A 139 -8.85 -4.55 -27.41
C CYS A 139 -10.17 -5.11 -26.86
N THR A 140 -10.81 -5.98 -27.65
CA THR A 140 -12.09 -6.62 -27.34
C THR A 140 -11.86 -8.06 -26.90
N VAL A 141 -12.46 -8.48 -25.80
CA VAL A 141 -12.41 -9.87 -25.31
C VAL A 141 -13.48 -10.70 -26.02
N GLU A 142 -13.06 -11.76 -26.69
CA GLU A 142 -13.95 -12.64 -27.46
C GLU A 142 -14.53 -13.76 -26.58
N PHE A 143 -15.82 -14.01 -26.73
CA PHE A 143 -16.55 -15.06 -26.00
C PHE A 143 -17.27 -16.01 -26.98
N ASP A 144 -17.40 -17.28 -26.61
CA ASP A 144 -18.25 -18.27 -27.29
C ASP A 144 -19.72 -18.17 -26.84
N GLU A 145 -20.60 -18.98 -27.45
CA GLU A 145 -22.04 -19.06 -27.13
C GLU A 145 -22.30 -19.54 -25.69
N GLU A 146 -21.34 -20.19 -25.03
CA GLU A 146 -21.39 -20.59 -23.61
C GLU A 146 -20.94 -19.44 -22.67
N GLY A 147 -20.52 -18.29 -23.22
CA GLY A 147 -20.08 -17.12 -22.48
C GLY A 147 -18.64 -17.18 -21.97
N LYS A 148 -17.81 -18.04 -22.57
CA LYS A 148 -16.43 -18.36 -22.16
C LYS A 148 -15.41 -17.82 -23.16
N VAL A 149 -14.26 -17.41 -22.63
CA VAL A 149 -13.23 -16.67 -23.40
C VAL A 149 -12.57 -17.55 -24.48
N THR A 150 -12.46 -17.00 -25.69
CA THR A 150 -11.81 -17.65 -26.84
C THR A 150 -10.57 -16.89 -27.36
N GLY A 151 -10.46 -15.59 -27.07
CA GLY A 151 -9.36 -14.75 -27.49
C GLY A 151 -9.50 -13.28 -27.09
N VAL A 152 -8.56 -12.46 -27.56
CA VAL A 152 -8.64 -10.99 -27.55
C VAL A 152 -8.35 -10.48 -28.97
N THR A 153 -9.22 -9.62 -29.50
CA THR A 153 -9.07 -9.01 -30.83
C THR A 153 -8.68 -7.54 -30.70
N SER A 154 -7.75 -7.07 -31.54
CA SER A 154 -7.41 -5.65 -31.67
C SER A 154 -6.89 -5.37 -33.08
N GLU A 155 -7.40 -4.31 -33.71
CA GLU A 155 -7.11 -3.93 -35.11
C GLU A 155 -7.42 -5.04 -36.14
N GLY A 156 -8.37 -5.93 -35.82
CA GLY A 156 -8.75 -7.07 -36.66
C GLY A 156 -7.87 -8.32 -36.50
N GLU A 157 -6.83 -8.27 -35.67
CA GLU A 157 -6.01 -9.43 -35.31
C GLU A 157 -6.50 -10.07 -34.00
N THR A 158 -6.77 -11.38 -33.97
CA THR A 158 -7.23 -12.10 -32.77
C THR A 158 -6.16 -13.01 -32.18
N ALA A 159 -5.67 -12.66 -30.99
CA ALA A 159 -4.83 -13.53 -30.17
C ALA A 159 -5.71 -14.54 -29.41
N LYS A 160 -5.75 -15.80 -29.87
CA LYS A 160 -6.55 -16.86 -29.23
C LYS A 160 -5.99 -17.27 -27.87
N CYS A 161 -6.83 -17.30 -26.85
CA CYS A 161 -6.45 -17.65 -25.48
C CYS A 161 -7.55 -18.47 -24.80
N LYS A 162 -7.19 -19.26 -23.77
CA LYS A 162 -8.15 -20.04 -22.97
C LYS A 162 -8.64 -19.30 -21.72
N LYS A 163 -7.96 -18.21 -21.37
CA LYS A 163 -8.12 -17.36 -20.17
C LYS A 163 -7.58 -15.98 -20.50
N VAL A 164 -8.23 -14.94 -19.99
CA VAL A 164 -7.77 -13.54 -20.07
C VAL A 164 -7.65 -12.99 -18.65
N VAL A 165 -6.75 -12.01 -18.46
CA VAL A 165 -6.67 -11.18 -17.25
C VAL A 165 -6.63 -9.74 -17.74
N CYS A 166 -7.53 -8.89 -17.22
CA CYS A 166 -7.68 -7.51 -17.66
C CYS A 166 -8.22 -6.63 -16.53
N ASP A 167 -8.00 -5.32 -16.65
CA ASP A 167 -8.61 -4.31 -15.79
C ASP A 167 -10.14 -4.24 -16.02
N PRO A 168 -10.95 -3.86 -15.01
CA PRO A 168 -12.40 -3.64 -15.14
C PRO A 168 -12.86 -2.83 -16.36
N SER A 169 -12.07 -1.87 -16.84
CA SER A 169 -12.37 -1.05 -18.03
C SER A 169 -12.56 -1.86 -19.31
N TYR A 170 -11.93 -3.03 -19.45
CA TYR A 170 -12.09 -3.92 -20.61
C TYR A 170 -13.37 -4.77 -20.55
N LEU A 171 -13.96 -4.94 -19.36
CA LEU A 171 -15.15 -5.77 -19.13
C LEU A 171 -16.15 -5.11 -18.16
N PRO A 172 -16.63 -3.88 -18.44
CA PRO A 172 -17.51 -3.12 -17.52
C PRO A 172 -18.81 -3.86 -17.19
N ASN A 173 -19.30 -4.70 -18.10
CA ASN A 173 -20.51 -5.51 -17.93
C ASN A 173 -20.31 -6.78 -17.07
N LYS A 174 -19.10 -7.03 -16.54
CA LYS A 174 -18.77 -8.18 -15.67
C LYS A 174 -18.23 -7.75 -14.29
N VAL A 175 -18.33 -6.47 -13.94
CA VAL A 175 -17.87 -5.91 -12.67
C VAL A 175 -18.99 -5.15 -11.96
N ASN A 176 -18.87 -4.99 -10.64
CA ASN A 176 -19.75 -4.15 -9.83
C ASN A 176 -18.94 -3.00 -9.22
N LYS A 177 -19.55 -1.80 -9.15
CA LYS A 177 -18.94 -0.64 -8.52
C LYS A 177 -18.97 -0.80 -6.99
N ILE A 178 -17.81 -1.03 -6.39
CA ILE A 178 -17.66 -1.27 -4.93
C ILE A 178 -17.41 0.01 -4.12
N GLY A 179 -16.98 1.10 -4.74
CA GLY A 179 -16.64 2.35 -4.06
C GLY A 179 -16.05 3.40 -5.01
N ARG A 180 -15.59 4.50 -4.42
CA ARG A 180 -14.88 5.61 -5.09
C ARG A 180 -13.75 6.09 -4.18
N VAL A 181 -12.69 6.64 -4.75
CA VAL A 181 -11.59 7.26 -4.00
C VAL A 181 -11.52 8.73 -4.36
N ALA A 182 -11.55 9.59 -3.34
CA ALA A 182 -11.23 11.01 -3.49
C ALA A 182 -9.71 11.18 -3.47
N ARG A 183 -9.16 11.97 -4.41
CA ARG A 183 -7.75 12.36 -4.43
C ARG A 183 -7.58 13.85 -4.64
N ALA A 184 -6.57 14.42 -4.00
CA ALA A 184 -6.01 15.72 -4.36
C ALA A 184 -4.51 15.55 -4.65
N ILE A 185 -4.04 16.23 -5.70
CA ILE A 185 -2.63 16.28 -6.09
C ILE A 185 -2.17 17.72 -5.90
N ALA A 186 -1.20 17.95 -5.02
CA ALA A 186 -0.71 19.27 -4.65
C ALA A 186 0.77 19.42 -5.03
N ILE A 187 1.12 20.52 -5.69
CA ILE A 187 2.50 20.90 -5.99
C ILE A 187 2.96 21.91 -4.93
N MET A 188 4.15 21.70 -4.37
CA MET A 188 4.67 22.49 -3.25
C MET A 188 6.14 22.86 -3.45
N SER A 189 6.56 23.98 -2.84
CA SER A 189 7.93 24.49 -2.85
C SER A 189 8.77 24.12 -1.61
N HIS A 190 8.28 23.24 -0.74
CA HIS A 190 8.91 22.85 0.54
C HIS A 190 8.46 21.45 1.00
N PRO A 191 9.18 20.79 1.93
CA PRO A 191 8.72 19.55 2.56
C PRO A 191 7.47 19.76 3.42
N ILE A 192 6.78 18.67 3.76
CA ILE A 192 5.61 18.73 4.66
C ILE A 192 6.05 19.14 6.08
N PRO A 193 5.42 20.14 6.71
CA PRO A 193 5.72 20.56 8.08
C PRO A 193 5.75 19.42 9.10
N ASN A 194 6.68 19.49 10.05
CA ASN A 194 6.91 18.49 11.11
C ASN A 194 7.43 17.11 10.64
N THR A 195 7.89 16.97 9.38
CA THR A 195 8.43 15.71 8.85
C THR A 195 9.97 15.63 8.78
N ASN A 196 10.68 16.40 9.61
CA ASN A 196 12.16 16.48 9.61
C ASN A 196 12.75 16.82 8.22
N ASP A 197 12.07 17.69 7.48
CA ASP A 197 12.44 18.14 6.12
C ASP A 197 12.63 17.01 5.09
N SER A 198 11.94 15.88 5.30
CA SER A 198 11.99 14.68 4.46
C SER A 198 11.59 14.94 3.00
N HIS A 199 12.28 14.28 2.08
CA HIS A 199 12.06 14.38 0.63
C HIS A 199 11.10 13.33 0.05
N SER A 200 10.77 12.28 0.80
CA SER A 200 9.51 11.55 0.68
C SER A 200 8.96 11.10 2.03
N VAL A 201 7.63 11.12 2.16
CA VAL A 201 6.93 10.72 3.39
C VAL A 201 5.61 10.02 3.11
N GLN A 202 5.21 9.17 4.06
CA GLN A 202 3.84 8.77 4.27
C GLN A 202 3.31 9.42 5.55
N VAL A 203 2.12 10.01 5.53
CA VAL A 203 1.35 10.37 6.72
C VAL A 203 0.01 9.65 6.66
N ILE A 204 -0.30 8.88 7.69
CA ILE A 204 -1.59 8.19 7.85
C ILE A 204 -2.43 8.97 8.84
N ILE A 205 -3.69 9.21 8.51
CA ILE A 205 -4.66 9.89 9.36
C ILE A 205 -5.77 8.88 9.67
N PRO A 206 -5.70 8.17 10.82
CA PRO A 206 -6.66 7.12 11.15
C PRO A 206 -8.10 7.64 11.21
N GLN A 207 -9.05 6.84 10.75
CA GLN A 207 -10.46 7.21 10.59
C GLN A 207 -11.06 7.90 11.83
N LYS A 208 -10.67 7.44 13.04
CA LYS A 208 -11.15 7.95 14.33
C LYS A 208 -10.73 9.40 14.60
N GLN A 209 -9.59 9.84 14.07
CA GLN A 209 -9.10 11.22 14.25
C GLN A 209 -9.92 12.24 13.46
N LEU A 210 -10.68 11.80 12.45
CA LEU A 210 -11.52 12.62 11.57
C LEU A 210 -13.02 12.27 11.65
N ALA A 211 -13.43 11.36 12.53
CA ALA A 211 -14.78 10.79 12.60
C ALA A 211 -15.28 10.18 11.28
N ARG A 212 -14.38 9.54 10.52
CA ARG A 212 -14.63 8.89 9.22
C ARG A 212 -14.87 7.38 9.32
N LYS A 213 -15.35 6.78 8.24
CA LYS A 213 -15.44 5.32 8.02
C LYS A 213 -14.17 4.71 7.43
N SER A 214 -13.33 5.53 6.78
CA SER A 214 -12.06 5.15 6.16
C SER A 214 -10.93 6.11 6.57
N ASP A 215 -9.72 5.58 6.60
CA ASP A 215 -8.50 6.37 6.78
C ASP A 215 -8.27 7.38 5.64
N MET A 216 -7.46 8.41 5.93
CA MET A 216 -6.90 9.29 4.90
C MET A 216 -5.38 9.17 4.86
N TYR A 217 -4.84 9.11 3.64
CA TYR A 217 -3.43 8.92 3.34
C TYR A 217 -2.88 10.17 2.67
N VAL A 218 -1.79 10.72 3.21
CA VAL A 218 -0.97 11.75 2.55
C VAL A 218 0.37 11.11 2.17
N PHE A 219 0.59 10.93 0.88
CA PHE A 219 1.92 10.65 0.32
C PHE A 219 2.56 11.98 -0.10
N CYS A 220 3.86 12.14 0.09
CA CYS A 220 4.62 13.19 -0.59
C CYS A 220 5.97 12.67 -1.07
N CYS A 221 6.41 13.17 -2.22
CA CYS A 221 7.69 12.90 -2.85
C CYS A 221 8.21 14.16 -3.57
N SER A 222 9.41 14.10 -4.14
CA SER A 222 10.11 15.28 -4.67
C SER A 222 11.15 14.87 -5.72
N TYR A 223 11.92 15.85 -6.20
CA TYR A 223 13.07 15.61 -7.08
C TYR A 223 14.04 14.52 -6.63
N SER A 224 14.11 14.20 -5.32
CA SER A 224 14.96 13.10 -4.83
C SER A 224 14.47 11.69 -5.21
N HIS A 225 13.32 11.61 -5.89
CA HIS A 225 12.73 10.42 -6.53
C HIS A 225 12.54 10.63 -8.04
N ASN A 226 13.15 11.68 -8.63
CA ASN A 226 13.08 12.06 -10.05
C ASN A 226 11.68 12.38 -10.60
N VAL A 227 10.66 12.59 -9.74
CA VAL A 227 9.27 12.90 -10.15
C VAL A 227 8.97 14.40 -10.29
N ALA A 228 9.87 15.28 -9.85
CA ALA A 228 9.64 16.72 -9.82
C ALA A 228 10.95 17.51 -10.05
N PRO A 229 10.88 18.79 -10.50
CA PRO A 229 12.04 19.68 -10.56
C PRO A 229 12.70 19.90 -9.19
N LYS A 230 14.00 20.23 -9.17
CA LYS A 230 14.73 20.51 -7.91
C LYS A 230 14.06 21.64 -7.13
N GLY A 231 13.81 21.39 -5.84
CA GLY A 231 13.07 22.32 -4.96
C GLY A 231 11.54 22.18 -5.01
N LYS A 232 10.99 21.36 -5.91
CA LYS A 232 9.56 21.01 -5.92
C LYS A 232 9.28 19.65 -5.28
N PHE A 233 8.11 19.60 -4.67
CA PHE A 233 7.50 18.44 -4.02
C PHE A 233 6.11 18.22 -4.64
N ILE A 234 5.68 16.97 -4.69
CA ILE A 234 4.34 16.57 -5.12
C ILE A 234 3.73 15.76 -3.98
N ALA A 235 2.59 16.20 -3.46
CA ALA A 235 1.83 15.53 -2.42
C ALA A 235 0.50 15.00 -2.98
N PHE A 236 0.09 13.84 -2.49
CA PHE A 236 -1.13 13.13 -2.87
C PHE A 236 -1.93 12.87 -1.59
N VAL A 237 -3.07 13.54 -1.45
CA VAL A 237 -4.01 13.32 -0.33
C VAL A 237 -5.15 12.45 -0.84
N SER A 238 -5.46 11.33 -0.18
CA SER A 238 -6.52 10.41 -0.64
C SER A 238 -7.24 9.66 0.47
N THR A 239 -8.49 9.29 0.21
CA THR A 239 -9.37 8.50 1.11
C THR A 239 -10.52 7.91 0.28
N ASP A 240 -11.16 6.84 0.76
CA ASP A 240 -12.39 6.34 0.14
C ASP A 240 -13.49 7.41 0.29
N ALA A 241 -14.11 7.84 -0.80
CA ALA A 241 -15.01 8.99 -0.81
C ALA A 241 -16.35 8.65 -0.14
N GLU A 242 -16.63 9.32 0.98
CA GLU A 242 -17.89 9.21 1.72
C GLU A 242 -18.96 10.19 1.21
N THR A 243 -18.57 11.15 0.37
CA THR A 243 -19.42 12.19 -0.22
C THR A 243 -19.08 12.39 -1.72
N ASP A 244 -19.62 13.45 -2.33
CA ASP A 244 -19.25 13.94 -3.67
C ASP A 244 -18.32 15.16 -3.64
N ASN A 245 -17.84 15.60 -2.46
CA ASN A 245 -17.06 16.83 -2.30
C ASN A 245 -15.62 16.51 -1.80
N PRO A 246 -14.65 16.30 -2.72
CA PRO A 246 -13.30 15.91 -2.36
C PRO A 246 -12.55 17.05 -1.66
N GLN A 247 -12.91 18.31 -1.94
CA GLN A 247 -12.30 19.49 -1.32
C GLN A 247 -12.59 19.57 0.17
N THR A 248 -13.79 19.17 0.58
CA THR A 248 -14.19 19.14 2.00
C THR A 248 -13.67 17.89 2.70
N GLU A 249 -13.76 16.71 2.07
CA GLU A 249 -13.27 15.47 2.67
C GLU A 249 -11.76 15.47 2.87
N LEU A 250 -10.98 15.88 1.87
CA LEU A 250 -9.52 15.84 1.90
C LEU A 250 -8.90 17.01 2.67
N LYS A 251 -9.71 17.99 3.12
CA LYS A 251 -9.23 19.22 3.76
C LYS A 251 -8.26 18.94 4.91
N ALA A 252 -8.58 17.95 5.75
CA ALA A 252 -7.75 17.62 6.91
C ALA A 252 -6.33 17.17 6.55
N GLY A 253 -6.13 16.50 5.41
CA GLY A 253 -4.80 16.13 4.91
C GLY A 253 -4.12 17.27 4.14
N ILE A 254 -4.90 18.11 3.44
CA ILE A 254 -4.40 19.31 2.76
C ILE A 254 -3.88 20.35 3.77
N ASP A 255 -4.57 20.52 4.90
CA ASP A 255 -4.15 21.39 6.00
C ASP A 255 -2.78 21.00 6.60
N LEU A 256 -2.35 19.73 6.45
CA LEU A 256 -1.03 19.27 6.88
C LEU A 256 0.11 19.71 5.95
N LEU A 257 -0.21 20.01 4.68
CA LEU A 257 0.80 20.33 3.67
C LEU A 257 1.49 21.66 3.94
N GLY A 258 0.77 22.64 4.51
CA GLY A 258 1.20 24.03 4.57
C GLY A 258 0.89 24.77 3.26
N PRO A 259 1.67 25.78 2.87
CA PRO A 259 1.54 26.42 1.57
C PRO A 259 1.60 25.44 0.39
N VAL A 260 0.72 25.63 -0.57
CA VAL A 260 0.62 24.83 -1.80
C VAL A 260 0.67 25.80 -2.98
N ASP A 261 1.49 25.48 -3.99
CA ASP A 261 1.64 26.30 -5.19
C ASP A 261 0.43 26.13 -6.13
N GLU A 262 -0.03 24.89 -6.30
CA GLU A 262 -1.13 24.49 -7.18
C GLU A 262 -1.75 23.18 -6.67
N ILE A 263 -3.07 23.01 -6.82
CA ILE A 263 -3.78 21.80 -6.35
C ILE A 263 -4.89 21.36 -7.32
N PHE A 264 -4.90 20.07 -7.63
CA PHE A 264 -5.88 19.41 -8.48
C PHE A 264 -6.72 18.45 -7.63
N PHE A 265 -8.01 18.28 -7.96
CA PHE A 265 -8.94 17.39 -7.27
C PHE A 265 -9.57 16.40 -8.24
N ASP A 266 -9.77 15.17 -7.78
CA ASP A 266 -10.33 14.06 -8.56
C ASP A 266 -11.18 13.13 -7.67
N ILE A 267 -12.20 12.50 -8.26
CA ILE A 267 -12.93 11.35 -7.69
C ILE A 267 -13.07 10.32 -8.80
N TYR A 268 -12.42 9.17 -8.60
CA TYR A 268 -12.45 8.04 -9.52
C TYR A 268 -12.99 6.78 -8.81
N ASP A 269 -13.45 5.82 -9.61
CA ASP A 269 -14.01 4.57 -9.09
C ASP A 269 -12.91 3.66 -8.52
N ALA A 270 -13.19 3.00 -7.40
CA ALA A 270 -12.19 2.27 -6.63
C ALA A 270 -11.75 0.97 -7.32
N THR A 271 -10.69 1.04 -8.14
CA THR A 271 -9.85 -0.13 -8.46
C THR A 271 -8.83 -0.37 -7.34
N THR A 272 -8.41 -1.63 -7.14
CA THR A 272 -7.98 -2.11 -5.82
C THR A 272 -6.63 -1.55 -5.33
N HIS A 273 -6.40 -1.60 -4.01
CA HIS A 273 -5.24 -0.97 -3.35
C HIS A 273 -4.10 -1.97 -3.20
N PHE A 274 -2.83 -1.63 -3.45
CA PHE A 274 -1.74 -2.61 -3.65
C PHE A 274 -1.70 -3.83 -2.73
N GLU A 275 -1.98 -3.71 -1.42
CA GLU A 275 -1.97 -4.88 -0.54
C GLU A 275 -3.18 -5.82 -0.76
N THR A 276 -4.37 -5.27 -1.07
CA THR A 276 -5.48 -6.09 -1.59
C THR A 276 -5.18 -6.53 -3.02
N THR A 277 -4.59 -5.69 -3.88
CA THR A 277 -4.24 -6.05 -5.28
C THR A 277 -3.35 -7.29 -5.36
N VAL A 278 -2.49 -7.56 -4.36
CA VAL A 278 -1.73 -8.81 -4.36
C VAL A 278 -2.48 -9.98 -3.74
N ALA A 279 -3.40 -9.77 -2.80
CA ALA A 279 -4.38 -10.79 -2.47
C ALA A 279 -5.23 -11.14 -3.72
N ASP A 280 -5.63 -10.15 -4.52
CA ASP A 280 -6.33 -10.30 -5.79
C ASP A 280 -5.47 -11.05 -6.81
N VAL A 281 -4.19 -10.72 -6.98
CA VAL A 281 -3.26 -11.42 -7.90
C VAL A 281 -2.99 -12.86 -7.47
N LEU A 282 -2.81 -13.14 -6.17
CA LEU A 282 -2.63 -14.50 -5.64
C LEU A 282 -3.92 -15.32 -5.75
N ASN A 283 -5.08 -14.70 -5.54
CA ASN A 283 -6.39 -15.31 -5.75
C ASN A 283 -6.62 -15.58 -7.24
N MET A 284 -6.36 -14.61 -8.13
CA MET A 284 -6.41 -14.79 -9.58
C MET A 284 -5.48 -15.91 -10.03
N TYR A 285 -4.23 -15.96 -9.56
CA TYR A 285 -3.31 -17.07 -9.85
C TYR A 285 -3.91 -18.42 -9.40
N THR A 286 -4.53 -18.46 -8.21
CA THR A 286 -5.15 -19.68 -7.68
C THR A 286 -6.36 -20.12 -8.50
N LEU A 287 -7.25 -19.19 -8.89
CA LEU A 287 -8.40 -19.43 -9.76
C LEU A 287 -7.97 -19.82 -11.19
N ILE A 288 -6.87 -19.24 -11.69
CA ILE A 288 -6.31 -19.50 -13.03
C ILE A 288 -5.60 -20.86 -13.07
N THR A 289 -4.83 -21.23 -12.06
CA THR A 289 -3.96 -22.43 -12.11
C THR A 289 -4.48 -23.64 -11.36
N GLY A 290 -5.44 -23.45 -10.44
CA GLY A 290 -5.86 -24.47 -9.47
C GLY A 290 -4.82 -24.75 -8.37
N LYS A 291 -3.80 -23.88 -8.23
CA LYS A 291 -2.70 -24.03 -7.26
C LYS A 291 -2.52 -22.74 -6.47
N GLN A 292 -2.26 -22.83 -5.17
CA GLN A 292 -1.70 -21.68 -4.46
C GLN A 292 -0.28 -21.40 -4.96
N LEU A 293 0.09 -20.13 -5.08
CA LEU A 293 1.46 -19.74 -5.41
C LEU A 293 2.32 -19.82 -4.14
N ASP A 294 3.23 -20.78 -4.10
CA ASP A 294 4.25 -20.82 -3.06
C ASP A 294 5.30 -19.74 -3.33
N LEU A 295 5.36 -18.74 -2.44
CA LEU A 295 6.36 -17.67 -2.46
C LEU A 295 7.53 -17.97 -1.50
N SER A 296 7.63 -19.17 -0.95
CA SER A 296 8.84 -19.62 -0.25
C SER A 296 9.96 -19.89 -1.26
N VAL A 297 11.16 -19.43 -0.91
CA VAL A 297 12.39 -19.61 -1.68
C VAL A 297 13.45 -20.04 -0.68
N ASP A 298 14.32 -21.00 -1.05
CA ASP A 298 15.44 -21.35 -0.18
C ASP A 298 16.48 -20.23 -0.22
N LEU A 299 16.58 -19.48 0.88
CA LEU A 299 17.43 -18.30 1.01
C LEU A 299 18.91 -18.64 1.27
N SER A 300 19.26 -19.92 1.44
CA SER A 300 20.62 -20.34 1.79
C SER A 300 21.67 -20.13 0.69
N ALA A 301 21.26 -20.10 -0.59
CA ALA A 301 22.17 -19.97 -1.72
C ALA A 301 22.62 -18.52 -2.01
N ALA A 302 21.98 -17.50 -1.41
CA ALA A 302 22.20 -16.10 -1.75
C ALA A 302 23.32 -15.40 -0.93
N SER A 303 23.93 -16.08 0.04
CA SER A 303 24.93 -15.51 0.96
C SER A 303 26.39 -15.64 0.50
N ALA A 304 26.65 -16.20 -0.69
CA ALA A 304 27.99 -16.55 -1.17
C ALA A 304 28.64 -15.47 -2.08
N ALA A 305 28.28 -14.19 -1.91
CA ALA A 305 28.66 -13.12 -2.84
C ALA A 305 28.87 -11.72 -2.20
N GLU A 306 29.23 -11.65 -0.92
CA GLU A 306 29.78 -10.44 -0.27
C GLU A 306 31.00 -10.84 0.59
N GLU A 307 32.20 -10.78 -0.01
CA GLU A 307 33.53 -10.82 0.64
C GLU A 307 34.44 -9.76 -0.02
#